data_AF-A0A963GEF2-F1
#
_entry.id   AF-A0A963GEF2-F1
#
_cell.length_a   1.000
_cell.length_b   1.000
_cell.length_c   1.000
_cell.angle_alpha   90.00
_cell.angle_beta   90.00
_cell.angle_gamma   90.00
#
_symmetry.space_group_name_H-M   'P 1'
#
loop_
_entity.id
_entity.type
_entity.pdbx_description
1 polymer ?
#
loop_
_entity_poly.entity_id
_entity_poly.type
_entity_poly.pdbx_seq_one_letter_code
_entity_poly.pdbx_strand_id
1 'polypeptide(L)'
;MTTAQEARERYLQRIDGRLKFLALLDRNELALYLPSDEQMRKRQAKNLARSLARPNELPLLPSELLDEVAQRLLKGLEQMQARLPHDVQYKNRIRRDW
;
A
#
# COMPACT_ATOMS: atom_id res chain seq x y z
N MET A 1 16.19 18.09 16.61
CA MET A 1 15.26 16.97 16.91
C MET A 1 14.13 17.07 15.91
N THR A 2 13.79 16.00 15.19
CA THR A 2 12.65 16.02 14.24
C THR A 2 11.36 16.16 15.03
N THR A 3 10.53 17.14 14.69
CA THR A 3 9.21 17.27 15.33
C THR A 3 8.24 16.21 14.81
N ALA A 4 7.18 15.89 15.56
CA ALA A 4 6.15 14.95 15.10
C ALA A 4 5.50 15.42 13.78
N GLN A 5 5.33 16.73 13.61
CA GLN A 5 4.79 17.33 12.40
C GLN A 5 5.73 17.15 11.20
N GLU A 6 7.03 17.43 11.37
CA GLU A 6 8.03 17.21 10.31
C GLU A 6 8.14 15.73 9.92
N ALA A 7 8.06 14.82 10.89
CA ALA A 7 8.07 13.38 10.64
C ALA A 7 6.85 12.96 9.81
N ARG A 8 5.66 13.46 10.17
CA ARG A 8 4.40 13.22 9.44
C ARG A 8 4.48 13.72 8.00
N GLU A 9 4.93 14.95 7.78
CA GLU A 9 5.02 15.55 6.44
C GLU A 9 6.00 14.78 5.54
N ARG A 10 7.20 14.48 6.04
CA ARG A 10 8.19 13.70 5.30
C ARG A 10 7.70 12.29 4.97
N TYR A 11 6.96 11.67 5.90
CA TYR A 11 6.35 10.37 5.69
C TYR A 11 5.30 10.44 4.58
N LEU A 12 4.38 11.40 4.64
CA LEU A 12 3.35 11.60 3.62
C LEU A 12 3.95 11.86 2.23
N GLN A 13 5.01 12.68 2.14
CA GLN A 13 5.72 12.90 0.87
C GLN A 13 6.28 11.60 0.28
N ARG A 14 6.82 10.70 1.12
CA ARG A 14 7.26 9.36 0.66
C ARG A 14 6.09 8.51 0.19
N ILE A 15 4.98 8.51 0.91
CA ILE A 15 3.78 7.76 0.52
C ILE A 15 3.26 8.24 -0.83
N ASP A 16 3.17 9.55 -1.04
CA ASP A 16 2.73 10.10 -2.32
C ASP A 16 3.68 9.72 -3.47
N GLY A 17 4.99 9.71 -3.22
CA GLY A 17 5.98 9.20 -4.18
C GLY A 17 5.77 7.72 -4.52
N ARG A 18 5.42 6.88 -3.54
CA ARG A 18 5.14 5.45 -3.76
C ARG A 18 3.83 5.21 -4.48
N LEU A 19 2.78 5.97 -4.19
CA LEU A 19 1.51 5.89 -4.92
C LEU A 19 1.69 6.32 -6.38
N LYS A 20 2.47 7.37 -6.65
CA LYS A 20 2.85 7.77 -8.02
C LYS A 20 3.61 6.65 -8.74
N PHE A 21 4.50 5.95 -8.05
CA PHE A 21 5.21 4.80 -8.62
C PHE A 21 4.26 3.64 -8.95
N LEU A 22 3.31 3.30 -8.08
CA LEU A 22 2.29 2.28 -8.38
C LEU A 22 1.45 2.67 -9.61
N ALA A 23 1.03 3.93 -9.69
CA ALA A 23 0.31 4.45 -10.85
C ALA A 23 1.16 4.39 -12.14
N LEU A 24 2.48 4.60 -12.03
CA LEU A 24 3.41 4.43 -13.15
C LEU A 24 3.48 2.96 -13.60
N LEU A 25 3.56 2.01 -12.68
CA LEU A 25 3.55 0.58 -13.02
C LEU A 25 2.27 0.20 -13.76
N ASP A 26 1.11 0.60 -13.25
CA ASP A 26 -0.19 0.31 -13.88
C ASP A 26 -0.27 0.87 -15.31
N ARG A 27 0.20 2.12 -15.52
CA ARG A 27 0.26 2.75 -16.85
C ARG A 27 1.17 2.03 -17.84
N ASN A 28 2.17 1.32 -17.36
CA ASN A 28 3.08 0.51 -18.19
C ASN A 28 2.67 -0.97 -18.21
N GLU A 29 1.41 -1.26 -17.85
CA GLU A 29 0.84 -2.62 -17.86
C GLU A 29 1.59 -3.60 -16.94
N LEU A 30 2.28 -3.07 -15.93
CA LEU A 30 2.95 -3.85 -14.89
C LEU A 30 2.06 -3.93 -13.65
N ALA A 31 2.03 -5.11 -13.02
CA ALA A 31 1.28 -5.32 -11.80
C ALA A 31 2.08 -6.09 -10.74
N LEU A 32 1.79 -5.79 -9.47
CA LEU A 32 2.28 -6.55 -8.34
C LEU A 32 1.22 -7.56 -7.91
N TYR A 33 1.64 -8.78 -7.62
CA TYR A 33 0.76 -9.80 -7.06
C TYR A 33 0.21 -9.39 -5.69
N LEU A 34 -1.08 -9.63 -5.46
CA LEU A 34 -1.68 -9.65 -4.13
C LEU A 34 -2.30 -11.02 -3.82
N PRO A 35 -2.26 -11.47 -2.56
CA PRO A 35 -2.95 -12.70 -2.17
C PRO A 35 -4.47 -12.57 -2.26
N SER A 36 -5.14 -13.70 -2.53
CA SER A 36 -6.62 -13.79 -2.56
C SER A 36 -7.27 -13.56 -1.20
N ASP A 37 -6.58 -13.88 -0.10
CA ASP A 37 -7.03 -13.66 1.27
C ASP A 37 -7.01 -12.17 1.64
N GLU A 38 -8.17 -11.62 2.00
CA GLU A 38 -8.34 -10.21 2.36
C GLU A 38 -7.61 -9.82 3.64
N GLN A 39 -7.63 -10.67 4.68
CA GLN A 39 -6.94 -10.38 5.92
C GLN A 39 -5.42 -10.34 5.69
N MET A 40 -4.92 -11.24 4.84
CA MET A 40 -3.52 -11.26 4.43
C MET A 40 -3.16 -9.98 3.65
N ARG A 41 -4.00 -9.53 2.71
CA ARG A 41 -3.81 -8.26 1.98
C ARG A 41 -3.75 -7.07 2.93
N LYS A 42 -4.73 -6.93 3.82
CA LYS A 42 -4.78 -5.83 4.81
C LYS A 42 -3.54 -5.83 5.70
N ARG A 43 -3.12 -6.99 6.19
CA ARG A 43 -1.91 -7.14 7.00
C ARG A 43 -0.65 -6.75 6.23
N GLN A 44 -0.51 -7.21 4.99
CA GLN A 44 0.64 -6.87 4.14
C GLN A 44 0.68 -5.37 3.81
N ALA A 45 -0.46 -4.75 3.52
CA ALA A 45 -0.54 -3.31 3.29
C ALA A 45 -0.14 -2.51 4.53
N LYS A 46 -0.55 -2.95 5.73
CA LYS A 46 -0.12 -2.33 7.01
C LYS A 46 1.38 -2.49 7.27
N ASN A 47 1.94 -3.65 6.95
CA ASN A 47 3.39 -3.86 7.03
C ASN A 47 4.14 -2.96 6.04
N LEU A 48 3.62 -2.81 4.81
CA LEU A 48 4.20 -1.92 3.81
C LEU A 48 4.16 -0.47 4.29
N ALA A 49 3.03 0.03 4.79
CA ALA A 49 2.90 1.38 5.33
C ALA A 49 3.96 1.65 6.43
N ARG A 50 4.10 0.73 7.39
CA ARG A 50 5.12 0.81 8.45
C ARG A 50 6.56 0.83 7.90
N SER A 51 6.86 0.00 6.91
CA SER A 51 8.20 -0.09 6.31
C SER A 51 8.62 1.17 5.54
N LEU A 52 7.66 2.01 5.13
CA LEU A 52 7.91 3.27 4.43
C LEU A 52 8.22 4.44 5.38
N ALA A 53 7.95 4.27 6.68
CA ALA A 53 8.40 5.20 7.71
C ALA A 53 9.87 4.92 8.06
N ARG A 54 10.67 5.96 8.31
CA ARG A 54 12.03 5.76 8.83
C ARG A 54 11.95 5.29 10.29
N PRO A 55 12.93 4.51 10.78
CA PRO A 55 12.90 3.97 12.15
C PRO A 55 12.73 5.03 13.24
N ASN A 56 13.29 6.24 13.03
CA ASN A 56 13.19 7.36 13.97
C ASN A 56 11.88 8.16 13.86
N GLU A 57 11.13 8.00 12.77
CA GLU A 57 9.84 8.67 12.57
C GLU A 57 8.68 7.79 13.04
N LEU A 58 8.80 6.47 12.86
CA LEU A 58 7.72 5.52 13.16
C LEU A 58 7.08 5.69 14.56
N PRO A 59 7.84 5.93 15.65
CA PRO A 59 7.25 6.17 16.97
C PRO A 59 6.46 7.49 17.08
N LEU A 60 6.69 8.43 16.16
CA LEU A 60 6.04 9.74 16.12
C LEU A 60 4.77 9.74 15.24
N LEU A 61 4.51 8.65 14.52
CA LEU A 61 3.37 8.54 13.62
C LEU A 61 2.17 7.91 14.35
N PRO A 62 0.98 8.54 14.31
CA PRO A 62 -0.22 7.96 14.90
C PRO A 62 -0.66 6.70 14.16
N SER A 63 -1.28 5.76 14.88
CA SER A 63 -1.79 4.50 14.32
C SER A 63 -2.79 4.72 13.19
N GLU A 64 -3.63 5.73 13.34
CA GLU A 64 -4.71 6.07 12.41
C GLU A 64 -4.15 6.50 11.06
N LEU A 65 -3.03 7.24 11.07
CA LEU A 65 -2.33 7.64 9.85
C LEU A 65 -1.71 6.44 9.13
N LEU A 66 -1.15 5.49 9.88
CA LEU A 66 -0.59 4.27 9.29
C LEU A 66 -1.70 3.41 8.66
N ASP A 67 -2.88 3.36 9.28
CA ASP A 67 -4.04 2.63 8.77
C ASP A 67 -4.62 3.31 7.52
N GLU A 68 -4.75 4.65 7.51
CA GLU A 68 -5.15 5.42 6.33
C GLU A 68 -4.20 5.18 5.14
N VAL A 69 -2.89 5.26 5.40
CA VAL A 69 -1.88 5.01 4.37
C VAL A 69 -1.93 3.56 3.87
N ALA A 70 -2.11 2.59 4.77
CA ALA A 70 -2.27 1.19 4.39
C ALA A 70 -3.46 1.00 3.44
N GLN A 71 -4.59 1.66 3.70
CA GLN A 71 -5.75 1.62 2.81
C GLN A 71 -5.46 2.25 1.44
N ARG A 72 -4.78 3.40 1.40
CA ARG A 72 -4.39 4.06 0.14
C ARG A 72 -3.47 3.18 -0.70
N LEU A 73 -2.48 2.54 -0.07
CA LEU A 73 -1.56 1.61 -0.74
C LEU A 73 -2.28 0.36 -1.23
N LEU A 74 -3.13 -0.23 -0.38
CA LEU A 74 -3.92 -1.42 -0.75
C LEU A 74 -4.79 -1.13 -1.97
N LYS A 75 -5.50 0.01 -1.99
CA LYS A 75 -6.33 0.41 -3.12
C LYS A 75 -5.53 0.51 -4.42
N GLY A 76 -4.35 1.11 -4.38
CA GLY A 76 -3.46 1.20 -5.55
C GLY A 76 -3.03 -0.18 -6.06
N LEU A 77 -2.66 -1.09 -5.14
CA LEU A 77 -2.28 -2.46 -5.48
C LEU A 77 -3.47 -3.28 -6.02
N GLU A 78 -4.67 -3.10 -5.46
CA GLU A 78 -5.89 -3.77 -5.89
C GLU A 78 -6.32 -3.35 -7.31
N GLN A 79 -6.15 -2.06 -7.66
CA GLN A 79 -6.42 -1.56 -9.01
C GLN A 79 -5.56 -2.27 -10.07
N MET A 80 -4.32 -2.62 -9.73
CA MET A 80 -3.38 -3.29 -10.63
C MET A 80 -3.71 -4.77 -10.88
N GLN A 81 -4.56 -5.41 -10.06
CA GLN A 81 -4.80 -6.86 -10.16
C GLN A 81 -5.44 -7.28 -11.49
N ALA A 82 -6.18 -6.37 -12.14
CA ALA A 82 -6.79 -6.61 -13.46
C ALA A 82 -5.76 -6.73 -14.60
N ARG A 83 -4.50 -6.36 -14.36
CA ARG A 83 -3.40 -6.46 -15.34
C ARG A 83 -2.61 -7.78 -15.24
N LEU A 84 -2.81 -8.56 -14.17
CA LEU A 84 -2.11 -9.83 -14.01
C LEU A 84 -2.61 -10.86 -15.06
N PRO A 85 -1.81 -11.87 -15.43
CA PRO A 85 -2.26 -12.96 -16.28
C PRO A 85 -3.54 -13.65 -15.77
N HIS A 86 -4.39 -14.14 -16.68
CA HIS A 86 -5.71 -14.70 -16.33
C HIS A 86 -5.66 -15.87 -15.35
N ASP A 87 -4.62 -16.70 -15.41
CA ASP A 87 -4.39 -17.83 -14.49
C ASP A 87 -4.10 -17.33 -13.06
N VAL A 88 -3.33 -16.24 -12.93
CA VAL A 88 -3.08 -15.55 -11.66
C VAL A 88 -4.35 -14.86 -11.18
N GLN A 89 -5.11 -14.18 -12.05
CA GLN A 89 -6.39 -13.57 -11.69
C GLN A 89 -7.42 -14.59 -11.20
N TYR A 90 -7.46 -15.79 -11.78
CA TYR A 90 -8.39 -16.84 -11.36
C TYR A 90 -8.06 -17.38 -9.97
N LYS A 91 -6.75 -17.61 -9.68
CA LYS A 91 -6.28 -18.01 -8.34
C LYS A 91 -6.41 -16.88 -7.31
N ASN A 92 -6.23 -15.64 -7.74
CA ASN A 92 -6.31 -14.44 -6.91
C ASN A 92 -7.69 -13.80 -6.88
N ARG A 93 -8.71 -14.40 -7.51
CA ARG A 93 -10.03 -13.78 -7.66
C ARG A 93 -10.45 -13.30 -6.30
N ILE A 94 -10.42 -11.97 -6.13
CA ILE A 94 -10.79 -11.32 -4.88
C ILE A 94 -12.24 -11.73 -4.69
N ARG A 95 -12.47 -12.71 -3.81
CA ARG A 95 -13.82 -13.14 -3.46
C ARG A 95 -14.41 -11.96 -2.72
N ARG A 96 -15.13 -11.11 -3.47
CA ARG A 96 -16.06 -10.16 -2.88
C ARG A 96 -17.24 -11.02 -2.48
N ASP A 97 -17.39 -11.24 -1.18
CA ASP A 97 -18.60 -11.81 -0.61
C ASP A 97 -19.70 -10.75 -0.81
N TRP A 98 -20.44 -10.90 -1.90
CA TRP A 98 -21.76 -10.30 -2.07
C TRP A 98 -22.77 -11.44 -2.22
#